data_AF-A0A179SY98-F1
#
_entry.id   AF-A0A179SY98-F1
#
_cell.length_a   1.000
_cell.length_b   1.000
_cell.length_c   1.000
_cell.angle_alpha   90.00
_cell.angle_beta   90.00
_cell.angle_gamma   90.00
#
_symmetry.space_group_name_H-M   'P 1'
#
loop_
_entity.id
_entity.type
_entity.pdbx_description
1 polymer ?
#
loop_
_entity_poly.entity_id
_entity_poly.type
_entity_poly.pdbx_seq_one_letter_code
_entity_poly.pdbx_strand_id
1 'polypeptide(L)' 'MNQKNDFVMIKAIEDGVNVIGLTRGSDTRFHHSEKLDKGEVMIAQFTEHTSAIKIRGKAHIQTGIGELESDSRK' A
#
# COMPACT_ATOMS: atom_id res chain seq x y z
N MET A 1 25.74 3.88 4.79
CA MET A 1 24.75 3.64 5.87
C MET A 1 23.58 2.92 5.24
N ASN A 2 23.21 1.75 5.76
CA ASN A 2 22.13 0.94 5.20
C ASN A 2 20.80 1.64 5.54
N GLN A 3 20.27 2.46 4.63
CA GLN A 3 18.94 3.04 4.80
C GLN A 3 17.95 1.88 4.75
N LYS A 4 17.38 1.52 5.90
CA LYS A 4 16.21 0.64 5.93
C LYS A 4 15.10 1.41 5.24
N ASN A 5 14.73 0.98 4.04
CA ASN A 5 13.59 1.56 3.35
C ASN A 5 12.34 1.31 4.20
N ASP A 6 11.57 2.37 4.42
CA ASP A 6 10.28 2.28 5.09
C ASP A 6 9.35 1.32 4.34
N PHE A 7 8.46 0.69 5.07
CA PHE A 7 7.47 -0.23 4.52
C PHE A 7 6.10 0.04 5.16
N VAL A 8 5.08 -0.47 4.50
CA VAL A 8 3.70 -0.47 4.98
C VAL A 8 3.19 -1.91 5.03
N MET A 9 2.48 -2.25 6.11
CA MET A 9 1.77 -3.51 6.25
C MET A 9 0.29 -3.27 6.03
N ILE A 10 -0.34 -4.11 5.22
CA ILE A 10 -1.72 -3.91 4.75
C ILE A 10 -2.43 -5.25 4.90
N LYS A 11 -3.54 -5.27 5.63
CA LYS A 11 -4.44 -6.43 5.74
C LYS A 11 -5.79 -6.08 5.14
N ALA A 12 -6.24 -6.87 4.17
CA ALA A 12 -7.56 -6.69 3.58
C ALA A 12 -8.67 -7.11 4.56
N ILE A 13 -9.65 -6.23 4.76
CA ILE A 13 -10.82 -6.48 5.62
C ILE A 13 -12.04 -6.89 4.77
N GLU A 14 -12.01 -6.63 3.47
CA GLU A 14 -12.96 -7.07 2.45
C GLU A 14 -12.23 -7.65 1.22
N ASP A 15 -12.95 -8.36 0.35
CA ASP A 15 -12.39 -8.87 -0.90
C ASP A 15 -12.16 -7.74 -1.90
N GLY A 16 -11.09 -7.81 -2.68
CA GLY A 16 -10.82 -6.82 -3.73
C GLY A 16 -10.23 -5.50 -3.25
N VAL A 17 -9.56 -5.50 -2.10
CA VAL A 17 -8.67 -4.39 -1.74
C VAL A 17 -7.57 -4.27 -2.78
N ASN A 18 -7.31 -3.06 -3.25
CA ASN A 18 -6.24 -2.80 -4.22
C ASN A 18 -5.11 -2.00 -3.56
N VAL A 19 -3.89 -2.53 -3.64
CA VAL A 19 -2.66 -1.86 -3.23
C VAL A 19 -1.92 -1.39 -4.48
N ILE A 20 -1.88 -0.09 -4.69
CA ILE A 20 -1.42 0.53 -5.94
C ILE A 20 -0.10 1.27 -5.71
N GLY A 21 0.95 0.86 -6.42
CA GLY A 21 2.24 1.55 -6.43
C GLY A 21 2.24 2.72 -7.40
N LEU A 22 2.76 3.87 -6.95
CA LEU A 22 2.96 5.06 -7.78
C LEU A 22 4.45 5.26 -8.08
N THR A 23 4.74 5.66 -9.32
CA THR A 23 6.10 5.85 -9.82
C THR A 23 6.86 6.90 -9.03
N ARG A 24 8.16 6.66 -8.83
CA ARG A 24 9.11 7.71 -8.42
C ARG A 24 9.61 8.45 -9.66
N GLY A 25 9.71 9.78 -9.59
CA GLY A 25 10.27 10.60 -10.66
C GLY A 25 9.43 11.83 -10.98
N SER A 26 9.62 12.39 -12.17
CA SER A 26 8.88 13.57 -12.67
C SER A 26 7.39 13.31 -12.85
N ASP A 27 7.03 12.08 -13.22
CA ASP A 27 5.65 11.66 -13.44
C ASP A 27 5.13 10.82 -12.28
N THR A 28 3.90 11.12 -11.85
CA THR A 28 3.18 10.33 -10.85
C THR A 28 2.06 9.53 -11.52
N ARG A 29 2.30 8.24 -11.75
CA ARG A 29 1.31 7.33 -12.36
C ARG A 29 1.29 5.97 -11.66
N PHE A 30 0.19 5.25 -11.80
CA PHE A 30 0.08 3.87 -11.33
C PHE A 30 0.97 2.97 -12.20
N HIS A 31 1.77 2.10 -11.58
CA HIS A 31 2.62 1.16 -12.31
C HIS A 31 2.39 -0.31 -11.94
N HIS A 32 1.89 -0.58 -10.74
CA HIS A 32 1.47 -1.90 -10.29
C HIS A 32 0.22 -1.78 -9.41
N SER A 33 -0.66 -2.79 -9.47
CA SER A 33 -1.81 -2.92 -8.59
C SER A 33 -1.90 -4.36 -8.13
N GLU A 34 -1.73 -4.58 -6.82
CA GLU A 34 -1.94 -5.88 -6.20
C GLU A 34 -3.36 -5.94 -5.66
N LYS A 35 -4.08 -7.02 -5.96
CA LYS A 35 -5.43 -7.26 -5.44
C LYS A 35 -5.32 -8.23 -4.26
N LEU A 36 -5.89 -7.85 -3.13
CA LEU A 36 -5.97 -8.67 -1.93
C LEU A 36 -7.41 -9.09 -1.67
N ASP A 37 -7.62 -10.38 -1.43
CA ASP A 37 -8.87 -10.92 -0.91
C ASP A 37 -8.89 -10.85 0.62
N LYS A 38 -10.07 -10.98 1.22
CA LYS A 38 -10.29 -10.76 2.65
C LYS A 38 -9.38 -11.64 3.50
N GLY A 39 -8.64 -11.00 4.40
CA GLY A 39 -7.72 -11.66 5.31
C GLY A 39 -6.30 -11.79 4.77
N GLU A 40 -6.06 -11.55 3.48
CA GLU A 40 -4.72 -11.49 2.92
C GLU A 40 -3.93 -10.30 3.47
N VAL A 41 -2.61 -10.48 3.54
CA VAL A 41 -1.68 -9.49 4.09
C VAL A 41 -0.57 -9.23 3.09
N MET A 42 -0.28 -7.96 2.85
CA MET A 42 0.87 -7.51 2.05
C MET A 42 1.79 -6.64 2.92
N ILE A 43 3.10 -6.86 2.77
CA ILE A 43 4.14 -5.98 3.33
C ILE A 43 4.89 -5.38 2.14
N ALA A 44 4.75 -4.07 1.93
CA ALA A 44 5.27 -3.39 0.76
C ALA A 44 6.31 -2.34 1.17
N GLN A 45 7.53 -2.44 0.62
CA GLN A 45 8.59 -1.46 0.83
C GLN A 45 8.45 -0.29 -0.15
N PHE A 46 8.89 0.91 0.27
CA PHE A 46 9.24 1.96 -0.68
C PHE A 46 10.54 1.57 -1.41
N THR A 47 10.58 1.80 -2.72
CA THR A 47 11.69 1.36 -3.56
C THR A 47 12.14 2.49 -4.48
N GLU A 48 13.13 2.18 -5.32
CA GLU A 48 13.51 3.05 -6.44
C GLU A 48 12.32 3.35 -7.35
N HIS A 49 11.43 2.38 -7.58
CA HIS A 49 10.31 2.52 -8.50
C HIS A 49 9.03 3.02 -7.81
N THR A 50 8.85 2.72 -6.52
CA THR A 50 7.63 3.07 -5.77
C THR A 50 7.92 4.17 -4.76
N SER A 51 7.38 5.37 -5.01
CA SER A 51 7.50 6.54 -4.13
C SER A 51 6.29 6.77 -3.24
N ALA A 52 5.13 6.30 -3.68
CA ALA A 52 3.88 6.39 -2.95
C ALA A 52 3.06 5.12 -3.15
N ILE A 53 2.21 4.79 -2.17
CA ILE A 53 1.32 3.65 -2.20
C ILE A 53 -0.10 4.15 -1.92
N LYS A 54 -1.05 3.79 -2.79
CA LYS A 54 -2.46 4.09 -2.64
C LYS A 54 -3.23 2.81 -2.37
N ILE A 55 -4.05 2.82 -1.32
CA ILE A 55 -4.89 1.67 -0.94
C ILE A 55 -6.35 2.03 -1.20
N ARG A 56 -7.09 1.15 -1.88
CA ARG A 56 -8.52 1.28 -2.16
C ARG A 56 -9.26 0.05 -1.64
N GLY A 57 -10.40 0.28 -1.00
CA GLY A 57 -11.17 -0.76 -0.30
C GLY A 57 -10.89 -0.75 1.20
N LYS A 58 -11.62 -1.57 1.94
CA LYS A 58 -11.53 -1.65 3.40
C LYS A 58 -10.32 -2.45 3.85
N ALA A 59 -9.35 -1.81 4.50
CA ALA A 59 -8.10 -2.44 4.93
C ALA A 59 -7.59 -1.86 6.25
N HIS A 60 -6.90 -2.69 7.05
CA HIS A 60 -6.11 -2.24 8.20
C HIS A 60 -4.67 -2.03 7.77
N ILE A 61 -4.09 -0.88 8.12
CA ILE A 61 -2.78 -0.44 7.61
C ILE A 61 -1.90 -0.06 8.79
N GLN A 62 -0.67 -0.58 8.81
CA GLN A 62 0.36 -0.21 9.78
C GLN A 62 1.58 0.34 9.06
N THR A 63 2.15 1.41 9.60
CA THR A 63 3.35 2.08 9.11
C THR A 63 4.31 2.33 10.28
N GLY A 64 5.51 2.84 10.01
CA GLY A 64 6.43 3.28 11.06
C GLY A 64 5.89 4.40 11.97
N ILE A 65 4.82 5.09 11.56
CA ILE A 65 4.22 6.22 12.29
C ILE A 65 3.03 5.78 13.15
N GLY A 66 2.38 4.66 12.82
CA GLY A 66 1.19 4.18 13.51
C GLY A 66 0.24 3.40 12.60
N GLU A 67 -0.99 3.23 13.06
CA GLU A 67 -2.04 2.44 12.41
C GLU A 67 -3.20 3.32 11.91
N LEU A 68 -3.85 2.87 10.84
CA LEU A 68 -5.08 3.47 10.31
C LEU A 68 -5.91 2.46 9.52
N GLU A 69 -7.19 2.76 9.32
CA GLU A 69 -8.09 1.98 8.45
C GLU A 69 -8.44 2.78 7.20
N SER A 70 -8.45 2.11 6.04
CA SER A 70 -9.08 2.64 4.83
C SER A 70 -10.52 2.13 4.72
N ASP A 71 -11.37 2.91 4.05
CA ASP A 71 -12.78 2.55 3.82
C ASP A 71 -13.10 2.55 2.32
N SER A 72 -14.10 1.75 1.93
CA SER A 72 -14.66 1.82 0.59
C SER A 72 -15.57 3.04 0.49
N ARG A 73 -15.55 3.76 -0.65
CA ARG A 73 -16.55 4.81 -0.87
C ARG A 73 -17.93 4.14 -0.90
N LYS A 74 -18.83 4.55 -0.01
CA LYS A 74 -20.26 4.22 -0.06
C LYS A 74 -20.87 4.66 -1.39
#